data_AF-A0A0U1S4Q6-F1
#
_entry.id   AF-A0A0U1S4Q6-F1
#
_cell.length_a   1.000
_cell.length_b   1.000
_cell.length_c   1.000
_cell.angle_alpha   90.00
_cell.angle_beta   90.00
_cell.angle_gamma   90.00
#
_symmetry.space_group_name_H-M   'P 1'
#
loop_
_entity.id
_entity.type
_entity.pdbx_description
1 polymer ?
#
loop_
_entity_poly.entity_id
_entity_poly.type
_entity_poly.pdbx_seq_one_letter_code
_entity_poly.pdbx_strand_id
1 'polypeptide(L)'
;TYKYNHKPTESNKRMSCFEVMNKISDQHPWFGMEQEYTLLDSDNYPLGWPKNGFPGPQGPYYCGVGTNKVFGREVVEAHYRACLYAGINIAGTNAEVMPAQWEFQVGPCEGITIGDDLWMARFLLHRVAEDFNVVVSFDPKPIPGDWNGAGNHTNFSTKAMREENGIKAIEDAIERLRLNHKRHIMAYDPKQGKDNERRLTGKHETSSIHDFSAG
;
A
#
# COMPACT_ATOMS: atom_id res chain seq x y z
N THR A 1 -12.14 -14.56 -9.64
CA THR A 1 -12.50 -15.98 -9.49
C THR A 1 -14.00 -16.17 -9.55
N TYR A 2 -14.45 -17.32 -10.06
CA TYR A 2 -15.86 -17.64 -10.25
C TYR A 2 -16.18 -19.00 -9.63
N LYS A 3 -17.42 -19.17 -9.17
CA LYS A 3 -17.97 -20.45 -8.69
C LYS A 3 -18.31 -21.36 -9.88
N TYR A 4 -18.66 -22.62 -9.61
CA TYR A 4 -19.06 -23.60 -10.64
C TYR A 4 -20.22 -23.13 -11.53
N ASN A 5 -21.07 -22.22 -11.03
CA ASN A 5 -22.22 -21.67 -11.74
C ASN A 5 -21.93 -20.33 -12.44
N HIS A 6 -20.65 -20.01 -12.67
CA HIS A 6 -20.18 -18.77 -13.29
C HIS A 6 -20.52 -17.48 -12.54
N LYS A 7 -21.02 -17.55 -11.30
CA LYS A 7 -21.18 -16.35 -10.45
C LYS A 7 -19.84 -15.97 -9.81
N PRO A 8 -19.53 -14.66 -9.63
CA PRO A 8 -18.31 -14.25 -8.95
C PRO A 8 -18.29 -14.78 -7.51
N THR A 9 -17.10 -15.14 -7.03
CA THR A 9 -16.91 -15.48 -5.61
C THR A 9 -17.03 -14.23 -4.74
N GLU A 10 -17.29 -14.41 -3.45
CA GLU A 10 -17.44 -13.33 -2.46
C GLU A 10 -16.21 -12.42 -2.39
N SER A 11 -15.03 -13.01 -2.59
CA SER A 11 -13.73 -12.36 -2.64
C SER A 11 -13.39 -11.73 -3.99
N ASN A 12 -14.17 -11.99 -5.05
CA ASN A 12 -13.92 -11.41 -6.37
C ASN A 12 -14.40 -9.94 -6.39
N LYS A 13 -13.55 -9.04 -5.89
CA LYS A 13 -13.80 -7.59 -5.92
C LYS A 13 -13.44 -6.95 -7.26
N ARG A 14 -12.67 -7.66 -8.10
CA ARG A 14 -12.24 -7.19 -9.42
C ARG A 14 -13.42 -6.98 -10.37
N MET A 15 -14.40 -7.88 -10.37
CA MET A 15 -15.56 -7.78 -11.27
C MET A 15 -16.36 -6.48 -11.07
N SER A 16 -16.75 -6.18 -9.83
CA SER A 16 -17.48 -4.94 -9.53
C SER A 16 -16.65 -3.69 -9.76
N CYS A 17 -15.33 -3.75 -9.53
CA CYS A 17 -14.42 -2.66 -9.85
C CYS A 17 -14.37 -2.39 -11.36
N PHE A 18 -14.23 -3.45 -12.17
CA PHE A 18 -14.21 -3.37 -13.63
C PHE A 18 -15.49 -2.73 -14.19
N GLU A 19 -16.66 -3.12 -13.67
CA GLU A 19 -17.93 -2.52 -14.06
C GLU A 19 -17.99 -1.01 -13.78
N VAL A 20 -17.46 -0.56 -12.64
CA VAL A 20 -17.40 0.87 -12.30
C VAL A 20 -16.40 1.60 -13.21
N MET A 21 -15.19 1.07 -13.39
CA MET A 21 -14.16 1.71 -14.21
C MET A 21 -14.58 1.85 -15.67
N ASN A 22 -15.32 0.87 -16.22
CA ASN A 22 -15.87 0.97 -17.56
C ASN A 22 -16.96 2.06 -17.69
N LYS A 23 -17.75 2.30 -16.63
CA LYS A 23 -18.80 3.33 -16.65
C LYS A 23 -18.25 4.74 -16.64
N ILE A 24 -17.01 4.93 -16.17
CA ILE A 24 -16.35 6.23 -16.06
C ILE A 24 -15.09 6.32 -16.94
N SER A 25 -14.98 5.47 -17.97
CA SER A 25 -13.77 5.38 -18.79
C SER A 25 -13.45 6.68 -19.54
N ASP A 26 -14.47 7.47 -19.86
CA ASP A 26 -14.35 8.80 -20.46
C ASP A 26 -13.64 9.82 -19.55
N GLN A 27 -13.63 9.57 -18.24
CA GLN A 27 -12.93 10.41 -17.27
C GLN A 27 -11.44 10.07 -17.11
N HIS A 28 -10.96 8.99 -17.73
CA HIS A 28 -9.57 8.52 -17.65
C HIS A 28 -9.00 8.53 -16.22
N PRO A 29 -9.60 7.76 -15.29
CA PRO A 29 -9.18 7.73 -13.89
C PRO A 29 -7.82 7.05 -13.76
N TRP A 30 -6.83 7.77 -13.23
CA TRP A 30 -5.49 7.27 -12.94
C TRP A 30 -5.30 7.08 -11.45
N PHE A 31 -4.60 6.01 -11.10
CA PHE A 31 -4.25 5.66 -9.73
C PHE A 31 -2.74 5.42 -9.61
N GLY A 32 -2.18 5.79 -8.47
CA GLY A 32 -0.87 5.31 -8.02
C GLY A 32 -1.01 4.80 -6.59
N MET A 33 -0.39 3.66 -6.27
CA MET A 33 -0.48 3.08 -4.93
C MET A 33 0.91 2.85 -4.34
N GLU A 34 1.10 3.31 -3.11
CA GLU A 34 2.33 3.27 -2.32
C GLU A 34 2.24 2.13 -1.32
N GLN A 35 2.69 0.93 -1.70
CA GLN A 35 2.58 -0.27 -0.88
C GLN A 35 3.71 -0.33 0.15
N GLU A 36 3.40 -0.03 1.40
CA GLU A 36 4.30 -0.27 2.51
C GLU A 36 4.17 -1.71 3.03
N TYR A 37 5.29 -2.28 3.48
CA TYR A 37 5.33 -3.64 4.03
C TYR A 37 6.50 -3.80 4.99
N THR A 38 6.42 -4.80 5.86
CA THR A 38 7.52 -5.12 6.78
C THR A 38 8.07 -6.51 6.48
N LEU A 39 9.40 -6.61 6.42
CA LEU A 39 10.11 -7.87 6.32
C LEU A 39 10.29 -8.48 7.71
N LEU A 40 9.90 -9.75 7.85
CA LEU A 40 10.01 -10.52 9.07
C LEU A 40 10.90 -11.75 8.81
N ASP A 41 11.59 -12.22 9.84
CA ASP A 41 12.23 -13.52 9.87
C ASP A 41 11.14 -14.62 10.00
N SER A 42 11.53 -15.87 9.80
CA SER A 42 10.71 -17.08 9.90
C SER A 42 9.99 -17.25 11.25
N ASP A 43 10.48 -16.61 12.32
CA ASP A 43 9.83 -16.55 13.64
C ASP A 43 8.79 -15.43 13.77
N ASN A 44 8.46 -14.75 12.67
CA ASN A 44 7.61 -13.56 12.56
C ASN A 44 8.14 -12.34 13.34
N TYR A 45 9.44 -12.31 13.66
CA TYR A 45 10.08 -11.13 14.24
C TYR A 45 10.67 -10.23 13.14
N PRO A 46 10.65 -8.89 13.26
CA PRO A 46 11.18 -8.03 12.19
C PRO A 46 12.63 -8.36 11.82
N LEU A 47 12.89 -8.39 10.52
CA LEU A 47 14.16 -8.84 9.95
C LEU A 47 15.32 -7.97 10.46
N GLY A 48 16.38 -8.60 10.97
CA GLY A 48 17.58 -7.91 11.44
C GLY A 48 17.43 -7.21 12.80
N TRP A 49 16.26 -7.28 13.45
CA TRP A 49 16.11 -6.76 14.80
C TRP A 49 16.83 -7.65 15.83
N PRO A 50 17.33 -7.09 16.95
CA PRO A 50 17.88 -7.88 18.03
C PRO A 50 16.84 -8.87 18.57
N LYS A 51 17.19 -10.16 18.65
CA LYS A 51 16.25 -11.15 19.20
C LYS A 51 15.89 -10.79 20.64
N ASN A 52 14.58 -10.75 20.94
CA ASN A 52 14.02 -10.28 22.21
C ASN A 52 14.36 -8.82 22.58
N GLY A 53 14.61 -7.96 21.60
CA GLY A 53 14.95 -6.56 21.84
C GLY A 53 14.60 -5.65 20.66
N PHE A 54 14.82 -4.36 20.85
CA PHE A 54 14.50 -3.35 19.84
C PHE A 54 15.79 -2.77 19.25
N PRO A 55 15.79 -2.36 17.98
CA PRO A 55 16.85 -1.51 17.45
C PRO A 55 16.78 -0.12 18.10
N GLY A 56 17.70 0.77 17.72
CA GLY A 56 17.62 2.17 18.14
C GLY A 56 16.31 2.84 17.68
N PRO A 57 15.93 3.99 18.28
CA PRO A 57 14.71 4.72 17.90
C PRO A 57 14.65 5.04 16.40
N GLN A 58 13.43 5.22 15.88
CA GLN A 58 13.20 5.64 14.51
C GLN A 58 13.87 6.99 14.18
N GLY A 59 14.21 7.21 12.91
CA GLY A 59 14.92 8.40 12.45
C GLY A 59 16.00 8.10 11.40
N PRO A 60 17.00 7.24 11.67
CA PRO A 60 18.09 7.01 10.74
C PRO A 60 17.77 6.01 9.60
N TYR A 61 16.59 5.38 9.63
CA TYR A 61 16.23 4.25 8.75
C TYR A 61 15.59 4.69 7.43
N TYR A 62 14.73 5.72 7.46
CA TYR A 62 14.06 6.23 6.27
C TYR A 62 15.07 6.65 5.21
N CYS A 63 14.94 6.10 4.00
CA CYS A 63 15.88 6.30 2.89
C CYS A 63 17.36 6.05 3.28
N GLY A 64 17.61 5.20 4.28
CA GLY A 64 18.93 4.94 4.82
C GLY A 64 19.84 4.15 3.88
N VAL A 65 21.14 4.17 4.20
CA VAL A 65 22.18 3.36 3.54
C VAL A 65 23.19 2.86 4.58
N GLY A 66 23.61 1.61 4.45
CA GLY A 66 24.55 0.95 5.36
C GLY A 66 23.90 -0.13 6.24
N THR A 67 24.70 -1.12 6.64
CA THR A 67 24.24 -2.33 7.35
C THR A 67 23.59 -2.06 8.70
N ASN A 68 23.88 -0.92 9.33
CA ASN A 68 23.28 -0.53 10.61
C ASN A 68 21.95 0.22 10.46
N LYS A 69 21.48 0.46 9.23
CA LYS A 69 20.26 1.23 8.93
C LYS A 69 19.28 0.46 8.06
N VAL A 70 19.76 -0.43 7.21
CA VAL A 70 18.98 -1.04 6.14
C VAL A 70 19.03 -2.56 6.27
N PHE A 71 17.86 -3.19 6.26
CA PHE A 71 17.70 -4.64 6.41
C PHE A 71 16.86 -5.20 5.26
N GLY A 72 17.37 -6.22 4.56
CA GLY A 72 16.65 -6.92 3.49
C GLY A 72 16.59 -6.20 2.13
N ARG A 73 17.58 -5.33 1.82
CA ARG A 73 17.63 -4.61 0.53
C ARG A 73 17.69 -5.57 -0.67
N GLU A 74 18.32 -6.72 -0.50
CA GLU A 74 18.41 -7.77 -1.50
C GLU A 74 17.04 -8.26 -1.98
N VAL A 75 16.04 -8.35 -1.08
CA VAL A 75 14.66 -8.70 -1.43
C VAL A 75 14.03 -7.58 -2.26
N VAL A 76 14.26 -6.32 -1.88
CA VAL A 76 13.70 -5.12 -2.54
C VAL A 76 14.27 -4.97 -3.94
N GLU A 77 15.59 -5.07 -4.11
CA GLU A 77 16.26 -4.97 -5.41
C GLU A 77 15.85 -6.10 -6.37
N ALA A 78 15.72 -7.33 -5.86
CA ALA A 78 15.24 -8.46 -6.65
C ALA A 78 13.77 -8.28 -7.05
N HIS A 79 12.91 -7.85 -6.12
CA HIS A 79 11.50 -7.56 -6.39
C HIS A 79 11.32 -6.46 -7.42
N TYR A 80 12.08 -5.36 -7.31
CA TYR A 80 12.03 -4.26 -8.27
C TYR A 80 12.31 -4.76 -9.70
N ARG A 81 13.40 -5.51 -9.87
CA ARG A 81 13.78 -6.06 -11.18
C ARG A 81 12.78 -7.10 -11.69
N ALA A 82 12.21 -7.91 -10.81
CA ALA A 82 11.15 -8.85 -11.17
C ALA A 82 9.90 -8.12 -11.69
N CYS A 83 9.48 -7.03 -11.03
CA CYS A 83 8.37 -6.20 -11.48
C CYS A 83 8.63 -5.57 -12.85
N LEU A 84 9.82 -4.96 -13.04
CA LEU A 84 10.21 -4.40 -14.34
C LEU A 84 10.19 -5.45 -15.46
N TYR A 85 10.78 -6.63 -15.19
CA TYR A 85 10.82 -7.72 -16.18
C TYR A 85 9.43 -8.26 -16.51
N ALA A 86 8.53 -8.36 -15.52
CA ALA A 86 7.16 -8.81 -15.69
C ALA A 86 6.25 -7.78 -16.38
N GLY A 87 6.72 -6.54 -16.59
CA GLY A 87 5.94 -5.46 -17.18
C GLY A 87 4.96 -4.80 -16.20
N ILE A 88 5.16 -4.97 -14.89
CA ILE A 88 4.41 -4.23 -13.88
C ILE A 88 4.86 -2.77 -13.92
N ASN A 89 3.92 -1.83 -13.87
CA ASN A 89 4.22 -0.40 -13.84
C ASN A 89 4.72 0.05 -12.45
N ILE A 90 5.85 -0.49 -12.01
CA ILE A 90 6.54 -0.09 -10.78
C ILE A 90 7.22 1.27 -10.98
N ALA A 91 6.91 2.22 -10.10
CA ALA A 91 7.35 3.61 -10.21
C ALA A 91 8.59 3.92 -9.37
N GLY A 92 8.80 3.18 -8.28
CA GLY A 92 9.83 3.48 -7.30
C GLY A 92 9.80 2.56 -6.09
N THR A 93 10.78 2.75 -5.21
CA THR A 93 10.91 2.09 -3.90
C THR A 93 11.70 2.95 -2.94
N ASN A 94 11.45 2.82 -1.64
CA ASN A 94 12.27 3.41 -0.58
C ASN A 94 12.30 2.52 0.66
N ALA A 95 13.33 2.70 1.49
CA ALA A 95 13.31 2.20 2.86
C ALA A 95 12.40 3.10 3.70
N GLU A 96 11.52 2.51 4.49
CA GLU A 96 10.56 3.24 5.31
C GLU A 96 11.11 3.62 6.69
N VAL A 97 10.31 4.35 7.46
CA VAL A 97 10.68 4.88 8.78
C VAL A 97 11.02 3.78 9.79
N MET A 98 10.25 2.68 9.81
CA MET A 98 10.54 1.55 10.71
C MET A 98 11.66 0.67 10.11
N PRO A 99 12.67 0.25 10.88
CA PRO A 99 13.71 -0.64 10.38
C PRO A 99 13.11 -1.97 9.93
N ALA A 100 13.53 -2.45 8.76
CA ALA A 100 12.96 -3.59 8.01
C ALA A 100 11.59 -3.34 7.36
N GLN A 101 11.07 -2.11 7.43
CA GLN A 101 9.93 -1.66 6.64
C GLN A 101 10.42 -1.04 5.32
N TRP A 102 9.65 -1.26 4.28
CA TRP A 102 9.95 -0.82 2.93
C TRP A 102 8.67 -0.42 2.21
N GLU A 103 8.83 0.35 1.15
CA GLU A 103 7.75 0.73 0.25
C GLU A 103 8.13 0.45 -1.21
N PHE A 104 7.14 0.05 -2.01
CA PHE A 104 7.19 0.14 -3.46
C PHE A 104 5.97 0.86 -4.00
N GLN A 105 6.15 1.63 -5.07
CA GLN A 105 5.06 2.37 -5.71
C GLN A 105 4.67 1.72 -7.05
N VAL A 106 3.37 1.60 -7.31
CA VAL A 106 2.83 1.14 -8.60
C VAL A 106 1.99 2.27 -9.20
N GLY A 107 2.25 2.62 -10.45
CA GLY A 107 1.47 3.61 -11.20
C GLY A 107 2.31 4.65 -11.94
N PRO A 108 1.66 5.63 -12.61
CA PRO A 108 0.21 5.76 -12.73
C PRO A 108 -0.42 4.66 -13.60
N CYS A 109 -1.49 4.04 -13.13
CA CYS A 109 -2.25 3.01 -13.87
C CYS A 109 -3.69 3.48 -14.10
N GLU A 110 -4.24 3.24 -15.27
CA GLU A 110 -5.61 3.65 -15.63
C GLU A 110 -6.66 2.60 -15.24
N GLY A 111 -7.69 3.04 -14.51
CA GLY A 111 -8.86 2.23 -14.19
C GLY A 111 -8.53 0.90 -13.51
N ILE A 112 -8.90 -0.21 -14.13
CA ILE A 112 -8.79 -1.56 -13.54
C ILE A 112 -7.34 -2.03 -13.36
N THR A 113 -6.41 -1.49 -14.14
CA THR A 113 -5.03 -1.99 -14.23
C THR A 113 -4.24 -1.79 -12.94
N ILE A 114 -4.55 -0.76 -12.13
CA ILE A 114 -3.88 -0.56 -10.83
C ILE A 114 -4.05 -1.75 -9.89
N GLY A 115 -5.25 -2.33 -9.88
CA GLY A 115 -5.54 -3.51 -9.06
C GLY A 115 -4.79 -4.72 -9.56
N ASP A 116 -4.76 -4.92 -10.89
CA ASP A 116 -4.06 -6.05 -11.50
C ASP A 116 -2.55 -5.98 -11.23
N ASP A 117 -1.93 -4.83 -11.48
CA ASP A 117 -0.50 -4.61 -11.27
C ASP A 117 -0.11 -4.72 -9.80
N LEU A 118 -0.84 -4.09 -8.88
CA LEU A 118 -0.51 -4.14 -7.45
C LEU A 118 -0.64 -5.57 -6.89
N TRP A 119 -1.69 -6.31 -7.26
CA TRP A 119 -1.85 -7.69 -6.80
C TRP A 119 -0.74 -8.61 -7.34
N MET A 120 -0.33 -8.41 -8.59
CA MET A 120 0.81 -9.15 -9.16
C MET A 120 2.14 -8.73 -8.52
N ALA A 121 2.33 -7.44 -8.22
CA ALA A 121 3.52 -6.94 -7.53
C ALA A 121 3.64 -7.55 -6.13
N ARG A 122 2.54 -7.65 -5.39
CA ARG A 122 2.48 -8.35 -4.08
C ARG A 122 2.80 -9.84 -4.22
N PHE A 123 2.28 -10.51 -5.24
CA PHE A 123 2.60 -11.91 -5.50
C PHE A 123 4.10 -12.10 -5.77
N LEU A 124 4.69 -11.27 -6.63
CA LEU A 124 6.12 -11.31 -6.91
C LEU A 124 6.95 -11.01 -5.66
N LEU A 125 6.52 -10.07 -4.80
CA LEU A 125 7.20 -9.78 -3.55
C LEU A 125 7.26 -11.01 -2.63
N HIS A 126 6.13 -11.70 -2.44
CA HIS A 126 6.11 -12.94 -1.67
C HIS A 126 6.98 -14.04 -2.30
N ARG A 127 6.95 -14.18 -3.63
CA ARG A 127 7.76 -15.19 -4.34
C ARG A 127 9.26 -14.92 -4.23
N VAL A 128 9.68 -13.66 -4.37
CA VAL A 128 11.06 -13.25 -4.16
C VAL A 128 11.46 -13.48 -2.71
N ALA A 129 10.66 -13.03 -1.74
CA ALA A 129 10.97 -13.18 -0.32
C ALA A 129 11.09 -14.66 0.11
N GLU A 130 10.33 -15.56 -0.50
CA GLU A 130 10.46 -17.02 -0.30
C GLU A 130 11.87 -17.53 -0.63
N ASP A 131 12.47 -17.08 -1.74
CA ASP A 131 13.84 -17.48 -2.13
C ASP A 131 14.91 -17.00 -1.12
N PHE A 132 14.60 -15.94 -0.35
CA PHE A 132 15.46 -15.39 0.70
C PHE A 132 15.11 -15.89 2.11
N ASN A 133 14.11 -16.77 2.27
CA ASN A 133 13.57 -17.20 3.57
C ASN A 133 13.08 -16.03 4.45
N VAL A 134 12.49 -15.01 3.83
CA VAL A 134 11.94 -13.83 4.50
C VAL A 134 10.42 -13.84 4.39
N VAL A 135 9.74 -13.50 5.48
CA VAL A 135 8.28 -13.35 5.52
C VAL A 135 7.92 -11.89 5.24
N VAL A 136 6.89 -11.67 4.43
CA VAL A 136 6.37 -10.33 4.12
C VAL A 136 5.04 -10.13 4.84
N SER A 137 4.91 -9.02 5.57
CA SER A 137 3.66 -8.64 6.22
C SER A 137 3.13 -7.32 5.65
N PHE A 138 1.84 -7.34 5.26
CA PHE A 138 1.04 -6.15 4.97
C PHE A 138 0.13 -5.76 6.15
N ASP A 139 0.40 -6.28 7.35
CA ASP A 139 -0.33 -5.87 8.54
C ASP A 139 -0.12 -4.36 8.78
N PRO A 140 -1.18 -3.57 9.02
CA PRO A 140 -1.05 -2.11 9.12
C PRO A 140 -0.35 -1.65 10.39
N LYS A 141 -0.14 -2.52 11.38
CA LYS A 141 0.60 -2.21 12.61
C LYS A 141 1.30 -3.48 13.11
N PRO A 142 2.41 -3.88 12.45
CA PRO A 142 3.07 -5.16 12.72
C PRO A 142 3.70 -5.19 14.12
N ILE A 143 4.22 -4.05 14.59
CA ILE A 143 4.77 -3.90 15.93
C ILE A 143 3.98 -2.83 16.70
N PRO A 144 3.41 -3.16 17.88
CA PRO A 144 2.76 -2.18 18.74
C PRO A 144 3.72 -1.11 19.28
N GLY A 145 3.17 0.04 19.67
CA GLY A 145 3.94 1.12 20.29
C GLY A 145 4.51 2.12 19.30
N ASP A 146 5.70 2.63 19.62
CA ASP A 146 6.38 3.78 18.99
C ASP A 146 7.11 3.43 17.68
N TRP A 147 6.46 2.59 16.86
CA TRP A 147 6.96 2.16 15.56
C TRP A 147 5.93 2.51 14.49
N ASN A 148 6.35 2.92 13.30
CA ASN A 148 5.43 3.27 12.23
C ASN A 148 4.53 2.08 11.86
N GLY A 149 3.32 2.40 11.41
CA GLY A 149 2.43 1.40 10.79
C GLY A 149 2.72 1.28 9.30
N ALA A 150 2.05 0.34 8.63
CA ALA A 150 2.15 0.15 7.18
C ALA A 150 0.90 0.69 6.47
N GLY A 151 1.10 1.67 5.60
CA GLY A 151 0.09 2.27 4.73
C GLY A 151 -0.07 1.59 3.36
N ASN A 152 -1.06 2.09 2.61
CA ASN A 152 -1.16 1.86 1.18
C ASN A 152 -1.73 3.13 0.53
N HIS A 153 -0.97 4.23 0.56
CA HIS A 153 -1.46 5.52 0.10
C HIS A 153 -1.88 5.41 -1.37
N THR A 154 -2.98 6.08 -1.71
CA THR A 154 -3.57 6.00 -3.05
C THR A 154 -3.67 7.39 -3.65
N ASN A 155 -2.77 7.66 -4.58
CA ASN A 155 -2.81 8.81 -5.45
C ASN A 155 -3.93 8.61 -6.49
N PHE A 156 -4.70 9.66 -6.78
CA PHE A 156 -5.83 9.58 -7.70
C PHE A 156 -5.97 10.86 -8.53
N SER A 157 -6.30 10.70 -9.82
CA SER A 157 -6.72 11.83 -10.66
C SER A 157 -7.66 11.40 -11.78
N THR A 158 -8.58 12.28 -12.18
CA THR A 158 -9.31 12.19 -13.46
C THR A 158 -8.67 13.10 -14.49
N LYS A 159 -9.07 12.99 -15.76
CA LYS A 159 -8.67 13.92 -16.82
C LYS A 159 -8.89 15.38 -16.41
N ALA A 160 -10.06 15.72 -15.87
CA ALA A 160 -10.40 17.07 -15.43
C ALA A 160 -9.47 17.58 -14.30
N MET A 161 -9.03 16.70 -13.40
CA MET A 161 -8.08 17.08 -12.33
C MET A 161 -6.68 17.38 -12.87
N ARG A 162 -6.30 16.75 -13.99
CA ARG A 162 -4.97 16.92 -14.62
C ARG A 162 -4.91 18.11 -15.60
N GLU A 163 -6.06 18.65 -16.00
CA GLU A 163 -6.15 19.80 -16.89
C GLU A 163 -5.97 21.13 -16.16
N GLU A 164 -5.85 22.22 -16.92
CA GLU A 164 -5.71 23.57 -16.37
C GLU A 164 -6.89 23.92 -15.44
N ASN A 165 -6.60 24.52 -14.28
CA ASN A 165 -7.57 24.76 -13.20
C ASN A 165 -8.20 23.50 -12.59
N GLY A 166 -7.62 22.31 -12.81
CA GLY A 166 -8.09 21.03 -12.28
C GLY A 166 -8.15 20.94 -10.76
N ILE A 167 -7.49 21.86 -10.03
CA ILE A 167 -7.58 21.97 -8.56
C ILE A 167 -9.03 22.08 -8.06
N LYS A 168 -9.92 22.73 -8.80
CA LYS A 168 -11.35 22.81 -8.45
C LYS A 168 -12.00 21.42 -8.42
N ALA A 169 -11.68 20.58 -9.41
CA ALA A 169 -12.18 19.21 -9.46
C ALA A 169 -11.61 18.34 -8.32
N ILE A 170 -10.38 18.64 -7.87
CA ILE A 170 -9.75 17.98 -6.71
C ILE A 170 -10.50 18.35 -5.43
N GLU A 171 -10.72 19.65 -5.18
CA GLU A 171 -11.44 20.14 -4.00
C GLU A 171 -12.88 19.58 -3.94
N ASP A 172 -13.58 19.56 -5.07
CA ASP A 172 -14.91 18.95 -5.18
C ASP A 172 -14.91 17.45 -4.84
N ALA A 173 -13.86 16.72 -5.24
CA ALA A 173 -13.71 15.31 -4.90
C ALA A 173 -13.40 15.11 -3.41
N ILE A 174 -12.53 15.95 -2.83
CA ILE A 174 -12.20 15.92 -1.39
C ILE A 174 -13.47 16.15 -0.55
N GLU A 175 -14.32 17.10 -0.93
CA GLU A 175 -15.58 17.35 -0.20
C GLU A 175 -16.50 16.12 -0.25
N ARG A 176 -16.57 15.43 -1.39
CA ARG A 176 -17.33 14.17 -1.51
C ARG A 176 -16.72 13.05 -0.68
N LEU A 177 -15.39 12.97 -0.58
CA LEU A 177 -14.70 12.00 0.27
C LEU A 177 -15.00 12.26 1.75
N ARG A 178 -14.95 13.52 2.19
CA ARG A 178 -15.28 13.94 3.57
C ARG A 178 -16.65 13.44 4.01
N LEU A 179 -17.66 13.62 3.16
CA LEU A 179 -19.04 13.17 3.43
C LEU A 179 -19.20 11.64 3.52
N ASN A 180 -18.21 10.88 3.03
CA ASN A 180 -18.26 9.42 2.95
C ASN A 180 -17.21 8.73 3.84
N HIS A 181 -16.48 9.45 4.69
CA HIS A 181 -15.33 8.95 5.47
C HIS A 181 -15.54 7.55 6.06
N LYS A 182 -16.62 7.34 6.82
CA LYS A 182 -16.93 6.04 7.44
C LYS A 182 -17.06 4.90 6.43
N ARG A 183 -17.68 5.16 5.28
CA ARG A 183 -17.84 4.17 4.20
C ARG A 183 -16.49 3.81 3.59
N HIS A 184 -15.60 4.79 3.45
CA HIS A 184 -14.24 4.56 2.95
C HIS A 184 -13.39 3.76 3.95
N ILE A 185 -13.41 4.10 5.24
CA ILE A 185 -12.72 3.31 6.28
C ILE A 185 -13.14 1.83 6.24
N MET A 186 -14.43 1.54 6.09
CA MET A 186 -14.92 0.16 5.98
C MET A 186 -14.44 -0.58 4.71
N ALA A 187 -13.96 0.14 3.69
CA ALA A 187 -13.42 -0.43 2.46
C ALA A 187 -11.89 -0.51 2.45
N TYR A 188 -11.21 0.17 3.37
CA TYR A 188 -9.74 0.35 3.35
C TYR A 188 -8.95 -0.74 4.08
N ASP A 189 -9.63 -1.72 4.69
CA ASP A 189 -9.03 -3.01 5.05
C ASP A 189 -10.05 -4.15 4.98
N PRO A 190 -9.60 -5.42 4.88
CA PRO A 190 -10.48 -6.57 4.75
C PRO A 190 -11.41 -6.81 5.94
N LYS A 191 -11.15 -6.20 7.10
CA LYS A 191 -11.93 -6.32 8.33
C LYS A 191 -12.74 -5.05 8.63
N GLN A 192 -13.08 -4.30 7.59
CA GLN A 192 -14.01 -3.17 7.66
C GLN A 192 -13.59 -2.06 8.63
N GLY A 193 -12.30 -1.72 8.64
CA GLY A 193 -11.73 -0.66 9.48
C GLY A 193 -11.01 -1.20 10.71
N LYS A 194 -11.26 -2.47 11.09
CA LYS A 194 -10.75 -3.05 12.34
C LYS A 194 -9.25 -3.22 12.37
N ASP A 195 -8.63 -3.51 11.23
CA ASP A 195 -7.17 -3.58 11.20
C ASP A 195 -6.57 -2.16 11.23
N ASN A 196 -7.16 -1.19 10.53
CA ASN A 196 -6.68 0.19 10.52
C ASN A 196 -6.87 0.92 11.87
N GLU A 197 -7.77 0.50 12.77
CA GLU A 197 -7.92 1.05 14.12
C GLU A 197 -6.57 1.04 14.90
N ARG A 198 -5.69 0.09 14.60
CA ARG A 198 -4.36 -0.02 15.23
C ARG A 198 -3.32 0.95 14.66
N ARG A 199 -3.54 1.47 13.45
CA ARG A 199 -2.62 2.33 12.72
C ARG A 199 -3.03 3.80 12.77
N LEU A 200 -4.28 4.09 12.40
CA LEU A 200 -4.82 5.45 12.24
C LEU A 200 -5.19 6.07 13.60
N THR A 201 -4.16 6.55 14.29
CA THR A 201 -4.25 7.00 15.70
C THR A 201 -4.02 8.50 15.87
N GLY A 202 -3.72 9.23 14.79
CA GLY A 202 -3.27 10.63 14.87
C GLY A 202 -1.79 10.79 15.20
N LYS A 203 -1.04 9.69 15.36
CA LYS A 203 0.41 9.65 15.64
C LYS A 203 1.15 9.00 14.47
N HIS A 204 2.49 9.11 14.46
CA HIS A 204 3.34 8.47 13.44
C HIS A 204 2.86 8.80 12.02
N GLU A 205 2.72 10.10 11.76
CA GLU A 205 2.36 10.62 10.44
C GLU A 205 1.00 10.10 9.90
N THR A 206 0.11 9.61 10.77
CA THR A 206 -1.24 9.13 10.39
C THR A 206 -2.34 10.06 10.91
N SER A 207 -3.48 10.09 10.22
CA SER A 207 -4.71 10.71 10.72
C SER A 207 -5.40 9.85 11.80
N SER A 208 -6.35 10.45 12.51
CA SER A 208 -7.31 9.73 13.36
C SER A 208 -8.25 8.91 12.48
N ILE A 209 -8.56 7.67 12.85
CA ILE A 209 -9.56 6.87 12.10
C ILE A 209 -10.96 7.49 12.13
N HIS A 210 -11.27 8.32 13.12
CA HIS A 210 -12.60 8.88 13.33
C HIS A 210 -12.82 10.20 12.59
N ASP A 211 -11.75 10.95 12.34
CA ASP A 211 -11.82 12.33 11.87
C ASP A 211 -11.25 12.44 10.46
N PHE A 212 -12.02 13.06 9.57
CA PHE A 212 -11.54 13.39 8.23
C PHE A 212 -10.85 14.76 8.25
N SER A 213 -9.67 14.85 7.62
CA SER A 213 -8.97 16.10 7.35
C SER A 213 -8.30 16.07 5.98
N ALA A 214 -8.03 17.25 5.42
CA ALA A 214 -7.29 17.45 4.17
C ALA A 214 -6.46 18.74 4.30
N GLY A 215 -5.31 18.81 3.63
CA GLY A 215 -4.38 19.93 3.68
C GLY A 215 -3.31 19.85 2.60
#